data_AF-A0A7X8WCZ5-F1
#
_entry.id   AF-A0A7X8WCZ5-F1
#
_cell.length_a   1.000
_cell.length_b   1.000
_cell.length_c   1.000
_cell.angle_alpha   90.00
_cell.angle_beta   90.00
_cell.angle_gamma   90.00
#
_symmetry.space_group_name_H-M   'P 1'
#
loop_
_entity.id
_entity.type
_entity.pdbx_description
1 polymer ?
#
loop_
_entity_poly.entity_id
_entity_poly.type
_entity_poly.pdbx_seq_one_letter_code
_entity_poly.pdbx_strand_id
1 'polypeptide(L)'
;MGEEKTVKFVVNAVGQYHAFNIKNNKGVDLSFKFSYDERINILKTITFVGQNVEIQAKKGAGKPVKLGMYNFQELKMDRDGETTLKFTSEVDYVYTENVNEIVGKDELLKIRMVANIIMEEETPDDEE
;
A
#
# COMPACT_ATOMS: atom_id res chain seq x y z
N MET A 1 -20.45 5.07 25.19
CA MET A 1 -20.51 4.70 23.77
C MET A 1 -19.41 5.51 23.12
N GLY A 2 -18.21 4.94 22.97
CA GLY A 2 -17.05 5.67 22.44
C GLY A 2 -17.29 6.04 20.99
N GLU A 3 -16.97 7.26 20.60
CA GLU A 3 -17.10 7.71 19.21
C GLU A 3 -15.95 7.09 18.39
N GLU A 4 -16.26 6.14 17.51
CA GLU A 4 -15.30 5.60 16.56
C GLU A 4 -14.87 6.70 15.58
N LYS A 5 -13.66 7.26 15.76
CA LYS A 5 -13.10 8.25 14.83
C LYS A 5 -12.37 7.54 13.71
N THR A 6 -12.87 7.72 12.48
CA THR A 6 -12.19 7.25 11.26
C THR A 6 -11.18 8.30 10.80
N VAL A 7 -9.90 7.96 10.80
CA VAL A 7 -8.80 8.82 10.34
C VAL A 7 -8.28 8.34 9.00
N LYS A 8 -8.09 9.27 8.05
CA LYS A 8 -7.48 8.95 6.75
C LYS A 8 -5.96 8.91 6.88
N PHE A 9 -5.38 7.74 6.69
CA PHE A 9 -3.93 7.53 6.72
C PHE A 9 -3.37 7.43 5.29
N VAL A 10 -2.31 8.18 5.02
CA VAL A 10 -1.70 8.28 3.68
C VAL A 10 -0.21 8.03 3.77
N VAL A 11 0.29 7.07 2.98
CA VAL A 11 1.71 6.81 2.80
C VAL A 11 2.06 7.08 1.34
N ASN A 12 3.03 7.97 1.12
CA ASN A 12 3.61 8.20 -0.20
C ASN A 12 5.04 7.65 -0.18
N ALA A 13 5.41 6.94 -1.24
CA ALA A 13 6.75 6.39 -1.39
C ALA A 13 7.19 6.35 -2.84
N VAL A 14 8.49 6.29 -3.08
CA VAL A 14 9.06 6.11 -4.42
C VAL A 14 9.64 4.70 -4.54
N GLY A 15 9.06 3.89 -5.41
CA GLY A 15 9.46 2.48 -5.54
C GLY A 15 9.36 1.99 -6.96
N GLN A 16 9.69 0.73 -7.17
CA GLN A 16 9.60 0.05 -8.45
C GLN A 16 8.52 -1.01 -8.37
N TYR A 17 7.85 -1.23 -9.50
CA TYR A 17 7.04 -2.42 -9.68
C TYR A 17 7.94 -3.66 -9.57
N HIS A 18 7.53 -4.66 -8.79
CA HIS A 18 8.29 -5.89 -8.63
C HIS A 18 7.62 -7.08 -9.31
N ALA A 19 6.36 -7.34 -8.96
CA ALA A 19 5.60 -8.47 -9.50
C ALA A 19 4.10 -8.24 -9.33
N PHE A 20 3.30 -8.82 -10.21
CA PHE A 20 1.89 -9.07 -9.98
C PHE A 20 1.57 -10.52 -10.31
N ASN A 21 0.54 -11.06 -9.67
CA ASN A 21 0.02 -12.38 -9.96
C ASN A 21 -1.50 -12.34 -9.92
N ILE A 22 -2.15 -12.98 -10.90
CA ILE A 22 -3.61 -13.13 -10.92
C ILE A 22 -3.91 -14.51 -10.34
N LYS A 23 -4.63 -14.52 -9.22
CA LYS A 23 -5.06 -15.75 -8.54
C LYS A 23 -6.17 -16.44 -9.31
N ASN A 24 -6.39 -17.72 -9.02
CA ASN A 24 -7.48 -18.51 -9.60
C ASN A 24 -8.88 -17.92 -9.35
N ASN A 25 -9.04 -17.19 -8.24
CA ASN A 25 -10.29 -16.49 -7.94
C ASN A 25 -10.43 -15.18 -8.73
N LYS A 26 -9.44 -14.76 -9.54
CA LYS A 26 -9.32 -13.44 -10.20
C LYS A 26 -8.89 -12.29 -9.29
N GLY A 27 -8.51 -12.55 -8.05
CA GLY A 27 -7.83 -11.56 -7.21
C GLY A 27 -6.43 -11.27 -7.73
N VAL A 28 -5.89 -10.09 -7.45
CA VAL A 28 -4.54 -9.68 -7.89
C VAL A 28 -3.63 -9.51 -6.68
N ASP A 29 -2.52 -10.24 -6.67
CA ASP A 29 -1.38 -9.93 -5.82
C ASP A 29 -0.51 -8.91 -6.53
N LEU A 30 -0.11 -7.86 -5.82
CA LEU A 30 0.73 -6.78 -6.34
C LEU A 30 1.89 -6.53 -5.37
N SER A 31 3.11 -6.49 -5.89
CA SER A 31 4.33 -6.30 -5.12
C SER A 31 5.12 -5.10 -5.63
N PHE A 32 5.59 -4.30 -4.70
CA PHE A 32 6.50 -3.17 -4.95
C PHE A 32 7.81 -3.37 -4.21
N LYS A 33 8.89 -2.86 -4.80
CA LYS A 33 10.21 -2.78 -4.17
C LYS A 33 10.57 -1.32 -3.91
N PHE A 34 11.17 -1.05 -2.76
CA PHE A 34 11.60 0.28 -2.38
C PHE A 34 13.03 0.24 -1.86
N SER A 35 13.79 1.28 -2.18
CA SER A 35 15.16 1.44 -1.70
C SER A 35 15.21 1.72 -0.19
N TYR A 36 16.42 1.63 0.36
CA TYR A 36 16.71 1.94 1.75
C TYR A 36 16.17 3.30 2.23
N ASP A 37 16.23 4.32 1.38
CA ASP A 37 15.77 5.68 1.71
C ASP A 37 14.27 5.73 2.06
N GLU A 38 13.47 4.85 1.47
CA GLU A 38 12.02 4.81 1.66
C GLU A 38 11.59 3.93 2.84
N ARG A 39 12.51 3.21 3.49
CA ARG A 39 12.19 2.27 4.58
C ARG A 39 11.32 2.88 5.68
N ILE A 40 11.55 4.14 6.04
CA ILE A 40 10.79 4.83 7.10
C ILE A 40 9.35 5.08 6.64
N ASN A 41 9.15 5.44 5.37
CA ASN A 41 7.82 5.61 4.80
C ASN A 41 7.10 4.26 4.70
N ILE A 42 7.81 3.22 4.27
CA ILE A 42 7.24 1.87 4.08
C ILE A 42 6.90 1.20 5.41
N LEU A 43 7.66 1.42 6.49
CA LEU A 43 7.30 0.89 7.82
C LEU A 43 5.94 1.39 8.31
N LYS A 44 5.52 2.61 7.93
CA LYS A 44 4.19 3.13 8.29
C LYS A 44 3.05 2.32 7.66
N THR A 45 3.31 1.56 6.60
CA THR A 45 2.30 0.71 5.95
C THR A 45 1.85 -0.47 6.80
N ILE A 46 2.58 -0.79 7.89
CA ILE A 46 2.13 -1.78 8.90
C ILE A 46 0.78 -1.37 9.50
N THR A 47 0.47 -0.06 9.57
CA THR A 47 -0.83 0.44 10.04
C THR A 47 -2.00 0.05 9.14
N PHE A 48 -1.73 -0.43 7.92
CA PHE A 48 -2.75 -0.89 6.98
C PHE A 48 -3.18 -2.34 7.20
N VAL A 49 -2.55 -3.07 8.13
CA VAL A 49 -2.96 -4.44 8.45
C VAL A 49 -4.44 -4.44 8.88
N GLY A 50 -5.24 -5.28 8.23
CA GLY A 50 -6.68 -5.38 8.46
C GLY A 50 -7.52 -4.27 7.81
N GLN A 51 -6.91 -3.37 7.04
CA GLN A 51 -7.59 -2.26 6.37
C GLN A 51 -7.57 -2.41 4.85
N ASN A 52 -8.60 -1.86 4.20
CA ASN A 52 -8.63 -1.71 2.75
C ASN A 52 -7.79 -0.51 2.34
N VAL A 53 -6.79 -0.76 1.50
CA VAL A 53 -5.81 0.22 1.01
C VAL A 53 -6.08 0.53 -0.45
N GLU A 54 -6.43 1.78 -0.74
CA GLU A 54 -6.42 2.29 -2.09
C GLU A 54 -4.97 2.56 -2.53
N ILE A 55 -4.56 1.97 -3.64
CA ILE A 55 -3.23 2.18 -4.21
C ILE A 55 -3.34 2.96 -5.52
N GLN A 56 -2.54 4.02 -5.59
CA GLN A 56 -2.35 4.84 -6.78
C GLN A 56 -0.87 4.86 -7.14
N ALA A 57 -0.54 4.88 -8.41
CA ALA A 57 0.84 4.95 -8.89
C ALA A 57 0.97 5.97 -10.01
N LYS A 58 2.11 6.66 -10.07
CA LYS A 58 2.44 7.61 -11.12
C LYS A 58 3.82 7.31 -11.69
N LYS A 59 3.88 7.14 -13.00
CA LYS A 59 5.10 6.92 -13.78
C LYS A 59 5.63 8.24 -14.34
N GLY A 60 6.85 8.63 -13.94
CA GLY A 60 7.49 9.87 -14.40
C GLY A 60 6.60 11.12 -14.30
N ALA A 61 6.45 11.85 -15.42
CA ALA A 61 5.60 13.03 -15.54
C ALA A 61 4.11 12.72 -15.83
N GLY A 62 3.74 11.45 -15.97
CA GLY A 62 2.39 11.02 -16.32
C GLY A 62 1.31 11.37 -15.28
N LYS A 63 0.06 11.01 -15.58
CA LYS A 63 -1.03 11.15 -14.59
C LYS A 63 -0.98 10.00 -13.58
N PRO A 64 -1.34 10.23 -12.31
CA PRO A 64 -1.50 9.14 -11.37
C PRO A 64 -2.67 8.25 -11.81
N VAL A 65 -2.45 6.94 -11.81
CA VAL A 65 -3.46 5.93 -12.11
C VAL A 65 -3.84 5.20 -10.81
N LYS A 66 -5.14 4.92 -10.65
CA LYS A 66 -5.64 4.12 -9.53
C LYS A 66 -5.53 2.65 -9.89
N LEU A 67 -4.81 1.87 -9.08
CA LEU A 67 -4.61 0.44 -9.33
C LEU A 67 -5.76 -0.39 -8.76
N GLY A 68 -6.33 0.04 -7.65
CA GLY A 68 -7.45 -0.65 -7.01
C GLY A 68 -7.48 -0.51 -5.49
N MET A 69 -8.31 -1.34 -4.86
CA MET A 69 -8.29 -1.60 -3.42
C MET A 69 -7.58 -2.92 -3.15
N TYR A 70 -6.68 -2.90 -2.18
CA TYR A 70 -5.91 -4.06 -1.76
C TYR A 70 -5.83 -4.13 -0.25
N ASN A 71 -5.63 -5.34 0.25
CA ASN A 71 -5.26 -5.62 1.63
C ASN A 71 -3.75 -5.76 1.73
N PHE A 72 -3.18 -5.21 2.79
CA PHE A 72 -1.79 -5.46 3.14
C PHE A 72 -1.59 -6.97 3.35
N GLN A 73 -0.57 -7.54 2.69
CA GLN A 73 -0.26 -8.96 2.84
C GLN A 73 1.05 -9.18 3.59
N GLU A 74 2.12 -8.51 3.16
CA GLU A 74 3.46 -8.77 3.69
C GLU A 74 4.38 -7.56 3.49
N LEU A 75 5.23 -7.29 4.46
CA LEU A 75 6.40 -6.42 4.33
C LEU A 75 7.65 -7.25 4.63
N LYS A 76 8.58 -7.31 3.68
CA LYS A 76 9.90 -7.90 3.83
C LYS A 76 10.96 -6.82 3.72
N MET A 77 11.96 -6.88 4.60
CA MET A 77 13.15 -6.04 4.54
C MET A 77 14.36 -6.96 4.50
N ASP A 78 15.26 -6.72 3.54
CA ASP A 78 16.50 -7.49 3.45
C ASP A 78 17.63 -6.86 4.28
N ARG A 79 18.83 -7.46 4.21
CA ARG A 79 20.01 -6.99 4.95
C ARG A 79 20.55 -5.65 4.45
N ASP A 80 20.32 -5.35 3.18
CA ASP A 80 20.70 -4.08 2.53
C ASP A 80 19.63 -2.99 2.77
N GLY A 81 18.53 -3.36 3.43
CA GLY A 81 17.37 -2.55 3.75
C GLY A 81 16.54 -2.16 2.54
N GLU A 82 16.66 -2.89 1.43
CA GLU A 82 15.64 -2.91 0.40
C GLU A 82 14.37 -3.54 0.99
N THR A 83 13.24 -2.91 0.72
CA THR A 83 11.94 -3.37 1.22
C THR A 83 11.07 -3.85 0.07
N THR A 84 10.47 -5.04 0.25
CA THR A 84 9.44 -5.56 -0.64
C THR A 84 8.11 -5.53 0.09
N LEU A 85 7.15 -4.82 -0.47
CA LEU A 85 5.80 -4.69 0.06
C LEU A 85 4.83 -5.42 -0.86
N LYS A 86 4.06 -6.34 -0.30
CA LYS A 86 3.08 -7.15 -1.03
C LYS A 86 1.66 -6.84 -0.56
N PHE A 87 0.80 -6.69 -1.55
CA PHE A 87 -0.62 -6.43 -1.42
C PHE A 87 -1.41 -7.51 -2.12
N THR A 88 -2.63 -7.75 -1.64
CA THR A 88 -3.54 -8.71 -2.24
C THR A 88 -4.94 -8.13 -2.34
N SER A 89 -5.63 -8.41 -3.42
CA SER A 89 -6.98 -7.87 -3.67
C SER A 89 -7.99 -8.99 -3.88
N GLU A 90 -9.25 -8.62 -3.66
CA GLU A 90 -10.39 -9.38 -4.13
C GLU A 90 -10.75 -8.94 -5.56
N VAL A 91 -11.52 -9.79 -6.25
CA VAL A 91 -11.76 -9.75 -7.70
C VAL A 91 -12.31 -8.42 -8.19
N ASP A 92 -13.23 -7.83 -7.44
CA ASP A 92 -14.10 -6.75 -7.94
C ASP A 92 -13.48 -5.35 -7.87
N TYR A 93 -12.29 -5.19 -7.29
CA TYR A 93 -11.75 -3.86 -6.95
C TYR A 93 -10.39 -3.53 -7.57
N VAL A 94 -9.98 -4.21 -8.64
CA VAL A 94 -8.69 -3.98 -9.32
C VAL A 94 -8.87 -3.50 -10.76
N TYR A 95 -8.17 -2.43 -11.11
CA TYR A 95 -8.05 -1.93 -12.47
C TYR A 95 -6.82 -2.54 -13.15
N THR A 96 -6.97 -3.77 -13.63
CA THR A 96 -5.87 -4.55 -14.24
C THR A 96 -5.24 -3.84 -15.45
N GLU A 97 -6.01 -3.07 -16.21
CA GLU A 97 -5.50 -2.22 -17.29
C GLU A 97 -4.46 -1.20 -16.78
N ASN A 98 -4.76 -0.53 -15.66
CA ASN A 98 -3.87 0.44 -15.03
C ASN A 98 -2.65 -0.23 -14.39
N VAL A 99 -2.79 -1.47 -13.93
CA VAL A 99 -1.65 -2.27 -13.46
C VAL A 99 -0.68 -2.52 -14.63
N ASN A 100 -1.17 -2.83 -15.83
CA ASN A 100 -0.32 -3.00 -17.00
C ASN A 100 0.42 -1.70 -17.39
N GLU A 101 -0.17 -0.51 -17.17
CA GLU A 101 0.48 0.76 -17.48
C GLU A 101 1.72 1.05 -16.60
N ILE A 102 1.77 0.48 -15.39
CA ILE A 102 2.89 0.66 -14.47
C ILE A 102 3.95 -0.45 -14.57
N VAL A 103 3.68 -1.50 -15.35
CA VAL A 103 4.65 -2.57 -15.58
C VAL A 103 5.79 -2.02 -16.45
N GLY A 104 6.98 -1.96 -15.87
CA GLY A 104 8.21 -1.59 -16.54
C GLY A 104 9.39 -1.97 -15.67
N LYS A 105 10.42 -2.58 -16.25
CA LYS A 105 11.66 -2.84 -15.53
C LYS A 105 12.37 -1.51 -15.27
N ASP A 106 12.85 -1.33 -14.04
CA ASP A 106 13.71 -0.21 -13.59
C ASP A 106 13.09 1.20 -13.53
N GLU A 107 11.80 1.38 -13.81
CA GLU A 107 11.17 2.69 -13.69
C GLU A 107 10.69 2.98 -12.26
N LEU A 108 11.14 4.12 -11.73
CA LEU A 108 10.67 4.63 -10.43
C LEU A 108 9.24 5.17 -10.57
N LEU A 109 8.38 4.65 -9.71
CA LEU A 109 6.98 5.00 -9.56
C LEU A 109 6.80 5.80 -8.27
N LYS A 110 6.03 6.89 -8.35
CA LYS A 110 5.48 7.55 -7.15
C LYS A 110 4.23 6.79 -6.74
N ILE A 111 4.30 6.08 -5.63
CA ILE A 111 3.25 5.22 -5.11
C ILE A 111 2.58 5.93 -3.95
N ARG A 112 1.25 5.97 -3.96
CA ARG A 112 0.42 6.53 -2.90
C ARG A 112 -0.54 5.46 -2.42
N MET A 113 -0.49 5.19 -1.13
CA MET A 113 -1.31 4.22 -0.42
C MET A 113 -2.18 4.95 0.58
N VAL A 114 -3.48 4.67 0.57
CA VAL A 114 -4.48 5.38 1.38
C VAL A 114 -5.40 4.37 2.04
N ALA A 115 -5.51 4.43 3.37
CA ALA A 115 -6.50 3.66 4.12
C ALA A 115 -7.28 4.57 5.07
N ASN A 116 -8.49 4.16 5.40
CA ASN A 116 -9.26 4.76 6.49
C ASN A 116 -9.10 3.84 7.70
N ILE A 117 -8.52 4.36 8.79
CA ILE A 117 -8.24 3.59 10.00
C ILE A 117 -9.20 4.06 11.08
N ILE A 118 -9.87 3.11 11.73
CA ILE A 118 -10.70 3.37 12.92
C ILE A 118 -9.76 3.38 14.12
N MET A 119 -9.67 4.50 14.82
CA MET A 119 -8.94 4.59 16.09
C MET A 119 -9.94 4.61 17.23
N GLU A 120 -9.70 3.77 18.24
CA GLU A 120 -10.37 3.85 19.53
C GLU A 120 -9.69 4.98 20.33
N GLU A 121 -10.47 5.88 20.93
CA GLU A 121 -9.91 6.81 21.92
C GLU A 121 -9.50 6.00 23.15
N GLU A 122 -8.20 5.91 23.42
CA GLU A 122 -7.75 5.61 24.78
C GLU A 122 -8.24 6.76 25.66
N THR A 123 -9.21 6.49 26.53
CA THR A 123 -9.48 7.37 27.67
C THR A 123 -8.15 7.55 28.40
N PRO A 124 -7.67 8.77 28.65
CA PRO A 124 -6.54 8.94 29.54
C PRO A 124 -6.92 8.28 30.86
N ASP A 125 -6.16 7.27 31.27
CA ASP A 125 -6.17 6.81 32.66
C ASP A 125 -5.76 8.05 33.46
N ASP A 126 -6.73 8.69 34.10
CA ASP A 126 -6.52 9.67 35.15
C ASP A 126 -5.78 8.89 36.26
N GLU A 127 -4.45 8.89 36.20
CA GLU A 127 -3.60 8.44 37.31
C GLU A 127 -3.88 9.36 38.52
N GLU A 128 -4.74 8.89 39.44
CA GLU A 128 -4.89 9.45 40.80
C GLU A 128 -3.63 9.21 41.66
#